data_AF-A0A3N7HZ98-F1
#
_entry.id   AF-A0A3N7HZ98-F1
#
_cell.length_a   1.000
_cell.length_b   1.000
_cell.length_c   1.000
_cell.angle_alpha   90.00
_cell.angle_beta   90.00
_cell.angle_gamma   90.00
#
_symmetry.space_group_name_H-M   'P 1'
#
loop_
_entity.id
_entity.type
_entity.pdbx_description
1 polymer ?
#
loop_
_entity_poly.entity_id
_entity_poly.type
_entity_poly.pdbx_seq_one_letter_code
_entity_poly.pdbx_strand_id
1 'polypeptide(L)'
;MRTLILILAVLPLLATQAHAEEARPYSAQETIRRAQIGTHSPRLAPPVRVAPAPARTARPSRYDRLVCRVDPAKPLHQQIICEKQK
;
A
#
# COMPACT_ATOMS: atom_id res chain seq x y z
N MET A 1 44.67 39.74 -8.99
CA MET A 1 44.64 38.41 -8.32
C MET A 1 44.22 38.49 -6.85
N ARG A 2 44.76 39.42 -6.05
CA ARG A 2 44.44 39.56 -4.62
C ARG A 2 42.96 39.82 -4.30
N THR A 3 42.26 40.58 -5.15
CA THR A 3 40.81 40.82 -5.04
C THR A 3 39.98 39.57 -5.29
N LEU A 4 40.38 38.73 -6.25
CA LEU A 4 39.69 37.50 -6.59
C LEU A 4 39.77 36.47 -5.45
N ILE A 5 40.91 36.43 -4.76
CA ILE A 5 41.13 35.56 -3.59
C ILE A 5 40.23 35.98 -2.42
N LEU A 6 40.08 37.28 -2.19
CA LEU A 6 39.20 37.79 -1.13
C LEU A 6 37.73 37.46 -1.42
N ILE A 7 37.30 37.62 -2.66
CA ILE A 7 35.93 37.28 -3.08
C ILE A 7 35.68 35.77 -2.92
N LEU A 8 36.63 34.94 -3.33
CA LEU A 8 36.53 33.48 -3.22
C LEU A 8 36.53 32.98 -1.77
N ALA A 9 37.20 33.69 -0.86
CA ALA A 9 37.19 33.37 0.57
C ALA A 9 35.90 33.82 1.27
N VAL A 10 35.30 34.93 0.82
CA VAL A 10 34.12 35.52 1.46
C VAL A 10 32.81 34.87 1.00
N LEU A 11 32.70 34.50 -0.29
CA LEU A 11 31.50 33.82 -0.83
C LEU A 11 31.05 32.56 -0.06
N PRO A 12 31.93 31.60 0.30
CA PRO A 12 31.51 30.40 1.01
C PRO A 12 31.08 30.69 2.46
N LEU A 13 31.63 31.73 3.10
CA LEU A 13 31.19 32.17 4.43
C LEU A 13 29.75 32.71 4.41
N LEU A 14 29.38 33.45 3.36
CA LEU A 14 28.00 33.92 3.18
C LEU A 14 27.04 32.78 2.78
N ALA A 15 27.51 31.83 1.96
CA ALA A 15 26.70 30.69 1.54
C ALA A 15 26.40 29.69 2.68
N THR A 16 27.19 29.69 3.75
CA THR A 16 27.03 28.76 4.89
C THR A 16 25.96 29.20 5.89
N GLN A 17 25.32 30.36 5.71
CA GLN A 17 24.16 30.78 6.51
C GLN A 17 22.85 30.15 6.01
N ALA A 18 22.88 28.89 5.58
CA ALA A 18 21.68 28.06 5.56
C ALA A 18 21.42 27.64 7.01
N HIS A 19 20.85 28.55 7.79
CA HIS A 19 20.45 28.29 9.17
C HIS A 19 19.74 26.95 9.24
N ALA A 20 20.24 26.05 10.09
CA ALA A 20 19.43 24.96 10.58
C ALA A 20 18.26 25.62 11.31
N GLU A 21 17.08 25.60 10.68
CA GLU A 21 15.85 26.05 11.28
C GLU A 21 15.67 25.24 12.57
N GLU A 22 16.03 25.85 13.71
CA GLU A 22 15.97 25.18 15.00
C GLU A 22 14.50 24.87 15.26
N ALA A 23 14.14 23.59 15.24
CA ALA A 23 12.78 23.15 15.42
C ALA A 23 12.31 23.63 16.79
N ARG A 24 11.52 24.70 16.83
CA ARG A 24 11.03 25.26 18.08
C ARG A 24 10.28 24.16 18.84
N PRO A 25 10.52 24.00 20.15
CA PRO A 25 9.75 23.06 20.94
C PRO A 25 8.27 23.44 20.84
N TYR A 26 7.45 22.45 20.47
CA TYR A 26 6.00 22.63 20.43
C TYR A 26 5.47 23.02 21.82
N SER A 27 4.43 23.85 21.86
CA SER A 27 3.73 24.12 23.12
C SER A 27 3.12 22.83 23.68
N ALA A 28 2.92 22.76 25.00
CA ALA A 28 2.31 21.61 25.65
C ALA A 28 0.92 21.26 25.09
N GLN A 29 0.19 22.26 24.60
CA GLN A 29 -1.11 22.05 23.96
C GLN A 29 -0.97 21.45 22.56
N GLU A 30 0.04 21.87 21.80
CA GLU A 30 0.29 21.37 20.46
C GLU A 30 0.86 19.95 20.48
N THR A 31 1.66 19.58 21.49
CA THR A 31 2.08 18.20 21.70
C THR A 31 0.90 17.28 22.03
N ILE A 32 -0.02 17.70 22.91
CA ILE A 32 -1.23 16.91 23.22
C ILE A 32 -2.11 16.75 21.97
N ARG A 33 -2.34 17.84 21.22
CA ARG A 33 -3.12 17.80 19.98
C ARG A 33 -2.51 16.82 18.99
N ARG A 34 -1.19 16.84 18.79
CA ARG A 34 -0.51 15.92 17.87
C ARG A 34 -0.51 14.48 18.35
N ALA A 35 -0.42 14.23 19.66
CA ALA A 35 -0.55 12.89 20.23
C ALA A 35 -1.96 12.28 20.02
N GLN A 36 -2.99 13.12 19.90
CA GLN A 36 -4.34 12.68 19.57
C GLN A 36 -4.52 12.32 18.09
N ILE A 37 -3.64 12.80 17.20
CA ILE A 37 -3.64 12.44 15.78
C ILE A 37 -3.05 11.04 15.63
N GLY A 38 -3.90 10.02 15.65
CA GLY A 38 -3.51 8.60 15.53
C GLY A 38 -4.22 7.65 16.48
N THR A 39 -4.94 8.16 17.49
CA THR A 39 -5.80 7.34 18.36
C THR A 39 -7.05 6.84 17.63
N HIS A 40 -7.49 7.52 16.57
CA HIS A 40 -8.44 7.02 15.59
C HIS A 40 -7.75 6.14 14.54
N SER A 41 -7.10 5.07 14.99
CA SER A 41 -6.67 4.01 14.09
C SER A 41 -7.88 3.14 13.73
N PRO A 42 -8.18 2.92 12.43
CA PRO A 42 -9.19 1.94 12.01
C PRO A 42 -8.92 0.52 12.53
N ARG A 43 -7.70 0.21 12.99
CA ARG A 43 -7.35 -1.06 13.65
C ARG A 43 -7.86 -1.18 15.09
N LEU A 44 -8.13 -0.07 15.77
CA LEU A 44 -8.72 -0.06 17.12
C LEU A 44 -10.25 -0.07 17.09
N ALA A 45 -10.86 0.09 15.91
CA ALA A 45 -12.29 -0.11 15.76
C ALA A 45 -12.63 -1.58 16.04
N PRO A 46 -13.67 -1.87 16.83
CA PRO A 46 -14.11 -3.25 17.02
C PRO A 46 -14.42 -3.87 15.66
N PRO A 47 -14.03 -5.14 15.42
CA PRO A 47 -14.24 -5.78 14.14
C PRO A 47 -15.74 -5.77 13.81
N VAL A 48 -16.09 -5.14 12.68
CA VAL A 48 -17.46 -5.15 12.16
C VAL A 48 -17.81 -6.60 11.85
N ARG A 49 -18.76 -7.17 12.59
CA ARG A 49 -19.27 -8.52 12.32
C ARG A 49 -20.06 -8.47 11.02
N VAL A 50 -19.41 -8.80 9.91
CA VAL A 50 -20.10 -9.04 8.64
C VAL A 50 -20.85 -10.37 8.78
N ALA A 51 -22.18 -10.33 8.69
CA ALA A 51 -22.98 -11.55 8.65
C ALA A 51 -22.50 -12.42 7.49
N PRO A 52 -22.30 -13.74 7.68
CA PRO A 52 -21.89 -14.61 6.59
C PRO A 52 -22.92 -14.54 5.47
N ALA A 53 -22.43 -14.32 4.25
CA ALA A 53 -23.27 -14.35 3.06
C ALA A 53 -23.99 -15.71 3.00
N PRO A 54 -25.28 -15.75 2.58
CA PRO A 54 -26.00 -17.02 2.45
C PRO A 54 -25.19 -17.95 1.54
N ALA A 55 -25.08 -19.22 1.96
CA ALA A 55 -24.30 -20.24 1.29
C ALA A 55 -24.69 -20.32 -0.18
N ARG A 56 -23.92 -19.65 -1.03
CA ARG A 56 -24.08 -19.67 -2.47
C ARG A 56 -23.64 -21.07 -2.90
N THR A 57 -24.64 -21.88 -3.24
CA THR A 57 -24.58 -23.16 -3.96
C THR A 57 -23.17 -23.64 -4.29
N ALA A 58 -22.79 -24.77 -3.67
CA ALA A 58 -21.60 -25.59 -3.89
C ALA A 58 -20.72 -25.12 -5.06
N ARG A 59 -19.89 -24.10 -4.81
CA ARG A 59 -18.77 -23.81 -5.72
C ARG A 59 -17.89 -25.06 -5.74
N PRO A 60 -17.43 -25.53 -6.92
CA PRO A 60 -16.49 -26.63 -6.99
C PRO A 60 -15.34 -26.34 -6.03
N SER A 61 -14.96 -27.36 -5.26
CA SER A 61 -13.90 -27.21 -4.27
C SER A 61 -12.67 -26.69 -5.01
N ARG A 62 -11.89 -25.82 -4.38
CA ARG A 62 -10.65 -25.26 -4.98
C ARG A 62 -9.65 -26.34 -5.43
N TYR A 63 -9.92 -27.61 -5.10
CA TYR A 63 -9.09 -28.78 -5.36
C TYR A 63 -9.74 -29.80 -6.30
N ASP A 64 -10.94 -29.54 -6.84
CA ASP A 64 -11.53 -30.41 -7.87
C ASP A 64 -10.68 -30.25 -9.15
N ARG A 65 -9.71 -31.15 -9.35
CA ARG A 65 -8.91 -31.18 -10.57
C ARG A 65 -9.84 -31.53 -11.73
N LEU A 66 -10.06 -30.57 -12.62
CA LEU A 66 -10.85 -30.78 -13.83
C LEU A 66 -9.93 -31.34 -14.92
N VAL A 67 -10.34 -32.43 -15.54
CA VAL A 67 -9.70 -32.95 -16.76
C VAL A 67 -10.53 -32.48 -17.95
N CYS A 68 -9.93 -31.65 -18.78
CA CYS A 68 -10.58 -31.09 -19.97
C CYS A 68 -10.14 -31.86 -21.21
N ARG A 69 -11.11 -32.22 -22.06
CA ARG A 69 -10.90 -32.89 -23.34
C ARG A 69 -11.73 -32.21 -24.43
N VAL A 70 -11.25 -32.28 -25.67
CA VAL A 70 -12.04 -31.84 -26.82
C VAL A 70 -13.19 -32.83 -27.02
N ASP A 71 -14.40 -32.31 -27.22
CA ASP A 71 -15.60 -33.11 -27.47
C ASP A 71 -15.44 -33.91 -28.78
N PRO A 72 -15.35 -35.25 -28.72
CA PRO A 72 -15.24 -36.06 -29.93
C PRO A 72 -16.50 -36.00 -30.81
N ALA A 73 -17.65 -35.58 -30.27
CA ALA A 73 -18.88 -35.45 -31.03
C ALA A 73 -18.96 -34.15 -31.85
N LYS A 74 -18.16 -33.13 -31.52
CA LYS A 74 -18.15 -31.83 -32.20
C LYS A 74 -16.75 -31.30 -32.49
N PRO A 75 -15.95 -32.00 -33.34
CA PRO A 75 -14.57 -31.62 -33.60
C PRO A 75 -14.42 -30.26 -34.30
N LEU A 76 -15.36 -29.88 -35.19
CA LEU A 76 -15.30 -28.60 -35.90
C LEU A 76 -15.51 -27.38 -34.99
N HIS A 77 -16.24 -27.55 -33.88
CA HIS A 77 -16.59 -26.44 -32.99
C HIS A 77 -15.58 -26.29 -31.84
N GLN A 78 -14.57 -27.17 -31.78
CA GLN A 78 -13.55 -27.22 -30.72
C GLN A 78 -14.14 -27.07 -29.32
N GLN A 79 -15.31 -27.70 -29.10
CA GLN A 79 -15.99 -27.59 -27.82
C GLN A 79 -15.19 -28.37 -26.77
N ILE A 80 -14.81 -27.70 -25.68
CA ILE A 80 -14.03 -28.31 -24.59
C ILE A 80 -14.99 -28.74 -23.49
N ILE A 81 -14.94 -30.02 -23.10
CA ILE A 81 -15.70 -30.59 -21.98
C ILE A 81 -14.72 -30.80 -20.83
N CYS A 82 -15.03 -30.24 -19.66
CA CYS A 82 -14.26 -30.42 -18.45
C CYS A 82 -15.07 -31.21 -17.42
N GLU A 83 -14.53 -32.36 -17.01
CA GLU A 83 -15.14 -33.24 -16.01
C GLU A 83 -14.28 -33.29 -14.76
N LYS A 84 -14.90 -33.54 -13.60
CA LYS A 84 -14.16 -33.74 -12.35
C LYS A 84 -13.38 -35.04 -12.43
N GLN A 85 -12.09 -35.00 -12.11
CA GLN A 85 -11.29 -36.19 -11.89
C GLN A 85 -11.88 -36.95 -10.68
N LYS A 86 -12.36 -38.17 -10.91
CA LYS A 86 -12.90 -39.05 -9.86
C LYS A 86 -11.78 -39.60 -8.99
#